data_AF-A0A1M6IAQ6-F1
#
_entry.id   AF-A0A1M6IAQ6-F1
#
_cell.length_a   1.000
_cell.length_b   1.000
_cell.length_c   1.000
_cell.angle_alpha   90.00
_cell.angle_beta   90.00
_cell.angle_gamma   90.00
#
_symmetry.space_group_name_H-M   'P 1'
#
loop_
_entity.id
_entity.type
_entity.pdbx_description
1 polymer ?
#
loop_
_entity_poly.entity_id
_entity_poly.type
_entity_poly.pdbx_seq_one_letter_code
_entity_poly.pdbx_strand_id
1 'polypeptide(L)'
;MFGTCLHTEEYAGMPGGVIRFVCILFLSALLFFFLSPVHGMAEPGKVLARVNGVNIYGWQITLAESLLFGSRNPHVHTESQTLKQEILKNVIDMEVLFQDAQKRGIEPDKRLVDGFVWNYKASFPSLAEYQSALRGMNATEREIAALAGRIVIMGACIEERYGALLTPTEAEAQKYYDENPSDFVLPRALRVRHILIKKDAAKGVDGKTAKARAQQVLARAKKGGEAFAAIAREASEGPEKDQGGDMGYVSEGALKNTELEPLEKIILKLQPGEIGNLVETDIGYHIVKALDERPESITPFETVKERLISALQKKKMVEALNQLASELKPGFDIEVLANP
;
A
#
# COMPACT_ATOMS: atom_id res chain seq x y z
N MET A 1 5.83 -18.47 23.51
CA MET A 1 4.60 -17.95 24.14
C MET A 1 4.90 -16.57 24.68
N PHE A 2 4.66 -15.52 23.89
CA PHE A 2 4.49 -14.18 24.44
C PHE A 2 2.98 -14.00 24.55
N GLY A 3 2.50 -13.92 25.79
CA GLY A 3 1.10 -13.99 26.14
C GLY A 3 0.29 -12.84 25.56
N THR A 4 -0.92 -13.18 25.13
CA THR A 4 -2.05 -12.29 24.99
C THR A 4 -2.47 -11.74 26.37
N CYS A 5 -2.94 -10.50 26.37
CA CYS A 5 -3.55 -9.68 27.45
C CYS A 5 -2.70 -8.51 27.96
N LEU A 6 -3.34 -7.32 27.96
CA LEU A 6 -2.89 -5.97 28.40
C LEU A 6 -2.05 -5.24 27.33
N HIS A 7 -2.42 -4.13 26.67
CA HIS A 7 -3.40 -3.07 26.88
C HIS A 7 -3.79 -2.43 25.53
N THR A 8 -4.84 -2.89 24.85
CA THR A 8 -5.52 -2.09 23.81
C THR A 8 -6.72 -1.34 24.39
N GLU A 9 -7.34 -1.87 25.44
CA GLU A 9 -8.48 -1.24 26.12
C GLU A 9 -8.12 0.00 26.95
N GLU A 10 -6.89 0.07 27.49
CA GLU A 10 -6.47 1.22 28.32
C GLU A 10 -6.27 2.51 27.52
N TYR A 11 -6.06 2.40 26.20
CA TYR A 11 -5.93 3.54 25.30
C TYR A 11 -7.26 3.96 24.65
N ALA A 12 -8.31 3.12 24.74
CA ALA A 12 -9.62 3.37 24.13
C ALA A 12 -10.55 4.24 25.00
N GLY A 13 -10.25 4.40 26.30
CA GLY A 13 -11.12 5.07 27.26
C GLY A 13 -10.92 6.58 27.44
N MET A 14 -9.98 7.22 26.73
CA MET A 14 -9.75 8.67 26.86
C MET A 14 -10.52 9.44 25.78
N PRO A 15 -11.23 10.53 26.11
CA PRO A 15 -11.76 11.44 25.08
C PRO A 15 -10.59 11.96 24.24
N GLY A 16 -10.57 11.61 22.93
CA GLY A 16 -9.48 11.92 22.00
C GLY A 16 -8.41 10.83 21.83
N GLY A 17 -8.47 9.71 22.55
CA GLY A 17 -7.44 8.65 22.54
C GLY A 17 -7.23 7.99 21.16
N VAL A 18 -8.32 7.75 20.43
CA VAL A 18 -8.26 7.17 19.06
C VAL A 18 -7.63 8.16 18.08
N ILE A 19 -7.91 9.45 18.21
CA ILE A 19 -7.33 10.52 17.37
C ILE A 19 -5.82 10.58 17.59
N ARG A 20 -5.37 10.63 18.85
CA ARG A 20 -3.93 10.64 19.22
C ARG A 20 -3.17 9.43 18.68
N PHE A 21 -3.76 8.24 18.75
CA PHE A 21 -3.13 7.01 18.27
C PHE A 21 -3.02 6.96 16.73
N VAL A 22 -4.02 7.49 16.01
CA VAL A 22 -4.02 7.56 14.54
C VAL A 22 -3.06 8.65 14.01
N CYS A 23 -2.93 9.79 14.71
CA CYS A 23 -1.90 10.81 14.43
C CYS A 23 -0.50 10.19 14.42
N ILE A 24 -0.22 9.37 15.44
CA ILE A 24 1.08 8.75 15.68
C ILE A 24 1.39 7.65 14.64
N LEU A 25 0.40 6.84 14.24
CA LEU A 25 0.56 5.78 13.24
C LEU A 25 0.67 6.28 11.79
N PHE A 26 0.17 7.48 11.48
CA PHE A 26 0.32 8.06 10.14
C PHE A 26 1.70 8.75 10.00
N LEU A 27 2.17 9.42 11.05
CA LEU A 27 3.51 10.00 11.12
C LEU A 27 4.62 8.93 11.24
N SER A 28 4.29 7.68 11.57
CA SER A 28 5.27 6.60 11.75
C SER A 28 5.91 6.13 10.44
N ALA A 29 5.26 6.30 9.28
CA ALA A 29 5.89 6.04 7.98
C ALA A 29 7.07 7.00 7.70
N LEU A 30 7.24 8.03 8.53
CA LEU A 30 8.26 9.07 8.44
C LEU A 30 9.18 9.08 9.67
N LEU A 31 9.23 7.95 10.38
CA LEU A 31 10.15 7.71 11.50
C LEU A 31 11.61 8.00 11.16
N PHE A 32 12.02 7.78 9.91
CA PHE A 32 13.43 7.75 9.56
C PHE A 32 13.98 9.07 9.01
N PHE A 33 13.18 10.13 9.01
CA PHE A 33 13.61 11.43 8.48
C PHE A 33 14.63 12.13 9.37
N PHE A 34 14.66 11.82 10.66
CA PHE A 34 15.33 12.69 11.64
C PHE A 34 16.39 11.99 12.48
N LEU A 35 16.92 10.87 11.97
CA LEU A 35 18.30 10.54 12.30
C LEU A 35 19.15 11.64 11.65
N SER A 36 19.41 12.73 12.40
CA SER A 36 20.71 13.42 12.26
C SER A 36 21.80 12.35 12.16
N PRO A 37 22.95 12.57 11.51
CA PRO A 37 23.97 11.53 11.36
C PRO A 37 24.40 11.01 12.74
N VAL A 38 23.69 10.01 13.24
CA VAL A 38 24.03 9.18 14.37
C VAL A 38 25.08 8.26 13.77
N HIS A 39 26.32 8.72 13.87
CA HIS A 39 27.57 7.98 13.71
C HIS A 39 27.41 6.59 13.07
N GLY A 40 27.28 6.52 11.75
CA GLY A 40 27.35 5.22 11.06
C GLY A 40 26.56 5.06 9.76
N MET A 41 25.62 5.97 9.44
CA MET A 41 25.11 6.03 8.06
C MET A 41 26.12 6.79 7.19
N ALA A 42 26.39 6.27 5.99
CA ALA A 42 27.35 6.80 5.01
C ALA A 42 27.20 8.32 4.79
N GLU A 43 28.26 8.97 4.28
CA GLU A 43 28.42 10.43 4.19
C GLU A 43 27.11 11.20 4.02
N PRO A 44 26.92 12.32 4.77
CA PRO A 44 25.72 13.13 4.64
C PRO A 44 25.56 13.48 3.17
N GLY A 45 24.59 12.83 2.52
CA GLY A 45 24.41 12.92 1.08
C GLY A 45 24.13 14.36 0.64
N LYS A 46 23.73 14.54 -0.61
CA LYS A 46 23.35 15.87 -1.12
C LYS A 46 22.32 16.55 -0.19
N VAL A 47 22.64 17.74 0.30
CA VAL A 47 21.68 18.60 1.02
C VAL A 47 20.70 19.15 -0.01
N LEU A 48 19.41 18.94 0.23
CA LEU A 48 18.32 19.39 -0.63
C LEU A 48 17.63 20.64 -0.09
N ALA A 49 17.53 20.77 1.23
CA ALA A 49 16.95 21.96 1.86
C ALA A 49 17.54 22.22 3.25
N ARG A 50 17.27 23.40 3.82
CA ARG A 50 17.56 23.76 5.21
C ARG A 50 16.36 24.43 5.86
N VAL A 51 16.18 24.21 7.16
CA VAL A 51 15.21 24.91 8.01
C VAL A 51 15.93 25.40 9.26
N ASN A 52 16.07 26.73 9.43
CA ASN A 52 16.89 27.36 10.48
C ASN A 52 18.29 26.74 10.63
N GLY A 53 18.94 26.46 9.50
CA GLY A 53 20.27 25.83 9.45
C GLY A 53 20.29 24.30 9.63
N VAL A 54 19.17 23.64 9.94
CA VAL A 54 19.07 22.18 9.97
C VAL A 54 18.98 21.63 8.55
N ASN A 55 19.92 20.78 8.15
CA ASN A 55 19.97 20.21 6.81
C ASN A 55 18.92 19.10 6.61
N ILE A 56 18.30 19.10 5.43
CA ILE A 56 17.49 18.02 4.88
C ILE A 56 18.25 17.42 3.69
N TYR A 57 18.52 16.13 3.76
CA TYR A 57 19.36 15.34 2.87
C TYR A 57 18.55 14.47 1.91
N GLY A 58 19.12 14.17 0.74
CA GLY A 58 18.48 13.35 -0.28
C GLY A 58 18.15 11.92 0.15
N TRP A 59 18.97 11.30 1.02
CA TRP A 59 18.71 9.94 1.51
C TRP A 59 17.39 9.86 2.30
N GLN A 60 16.98 10.95 2.97
CA GLN A 60 15.69 11.02 3.64
C GLN A 60 14.57 10.86 2.61
N ILE A 61 14.65 11.52 1.45
CA ILE A 61 13.65 11.44 0.39
C ILE A 61 13.58 10.02 -0.19
N THR A 62 14.73 9.42 -0.50
CA THR A 62 14.82 8.04 -0.98
C THR A 62 14.21 7.05 0.02
N LEU A 63 14.39 7.30 1.31
CA LEU A 63 13.83 6.46 2.36
C LEU A 63 12.31 6.63 2.49
N ALA A 64 11.76 7.84 2.35
CA ALA A 64 10.30 8.05 2.27
C ALA A 64 9.72 7.28 1.10
N GLU A 65 10.33 7.43 -0.07
CA GLU A 65 9.89 6.76 -1.28
C GLU A 65 9.86 5.24 -1.05
N SER A 66 10.93 4.68 -0.47
CA SER A 66 11.01 3.26 -0.15
C SER A 66 9.92 2.80 0.84
N LEU A 67 9.61 3.61 1.86
CA LEU A 67 8.61 3.30 2.88
C LEU A 67 7.16 3.45 2.38
N LEU A 68 6.90 4.45 1.54
CA LEU A 68 5.58 4.71 0.97
C LEU A 68 5.20 3.65 -0.08
N PHE A 69 6.18 3.16 -0.85
CA PHE A 69 5.89 2.30 -1.99
C PHE A 69 6.30 0.84 -1.81
N GLY A 70 7.35 0.53 -1.05
CA GLY A 70 7.81 -0.84 -0.75
C GLY A 70 8.01 -1.75 -1.98
N SER A 71 8.41 -3.01 -1.78
CA SER A 71 8.61 -3.99 -2.87
C SER A 71 7.32 -4.46 -3.57
N ARG A 72 6.17 -3.78 -3.36
CA ARG A 72 4.87 -4.21 -3.89
C ARG A 72 4.67 -3.90 -5.37
N ASN A 73 5.56 -3.15 -6.00
CA ASN A 73 5.47 -2.86 -7.43
C ASN A 73 6.82 -2.44 -8.05
N PRO A 74 7.70 -3.40 -8.42
CA PRO A 74 9.00 -3.10 -9.04
C PRO A 74 8.92 -2.39 -10.41
N HIS A 75 7.71 -2.19 -10.95
CA HIS A 75 7.47 -1.47 -12.20
C HIS A 75 6.89 -0.06 -12.03
N VAL A 76 6.64 0.39 -10.79
CA VAL A 76 6.25 1.79 -10.46
C VAL A 76 7.48 2.57 -9.98
N HIS A 77 8.69 2.16 -10.41
CA HIS A 77 9.95 2.84 -10.14
C HIS A 77 10.27 3.96 -11.14
N THR A 78 9.31 4.42 -11.94
CA THR A 78 9.49 5.67 -12.65
C THR A 78 9.49 6.79 -11.63
N GLU A 79 10.69 7.11 -11.14
CA GLU A 79 11.30 8.43 -11.00
C GLU A 79 10.35 9.62 -11.20
N SER A 80 9.23 9.65 -10.49
CA SER A 80 8.29 10.74 -10.61
C SER A 80 8.93 11.90 -9.86
N GLN A 81 9.65 12.73 -10.61
CA GLN A 81 10.28 13.94 -10.09
C GLN A 81 9.29 14.78 -9.27
N THR A 82 8.03 14.79 -9.68
CA THR A 82 6.93 15.42 -8.95
C THR A 82 6.67 14.78 -7.58
N LEU A 83 6.69 13.45 -7.49
CA LEU A 83 6.54 12.73 -6.22
C LEU A 83 7.71 13.02 -5.27
N LYS A 84 8.94 12.98 -5.78
CA LYS A 84 10.13 13.29 -4.95
C LYS A 84 10.10 14.73 -4.44
N GLN A 85 9.63 15.68 -5.25
CA GLN A 85 9.41 17.06 -4.85
C GLN A 85 8.32 17.19 -3.76
N GLU A 86 7.23 16.43 -3.89
CA GLU A 86 6.17 16.39 -2.88
C GLU A 86 6.68 15.82 -1.55
N ILE A 87 7.47 14.75 -1.60
CA ILE A 87 8.14 14.19 -0.42
C ILE A 87 9.06 15.25 0.20
N LEU A 88 9.91 15.92 -0.56
CA LEU A 88 10.79 16.98 -0.04
C LEU A 88 10.00 18.10 0.64
N LYS A 89 8.91 18.55 0.03
CA LYS A 89 8.02 19.55 0.63
C LYS A 89 7.48 19.05 1.98
N ASN A 90 7.00 17.81 2.06
CA ASN A 90 6.45 17.24 3.28
C ASN A 90 7.51 17.11 4.39
N VAL A 91 8.77 16.81 4.03
CA VAL A 91 9.87 16.76 5.01
C VAL A 91 10.18 18.14 5.57
N ILE A 92 10.21 19.17 4.72
CA ILE A 92 10.37 20.56 5.16
C ILE A 92 9.22 20.95 6.10
N ASP A 93 7.98 20.61 5.75
CA ASP A 93 6.79 20.90 6.56
C ASP A 93 6.88 20.28 7.95
N MET A 94 7.35 19.02 8.04
CA MET A 94 7.55 18.34 9.32
C MET A 94 8.68 18.93 10.15
N GLU A 95 9.77 19.37 9.52
CA GLU A 95 10.87 20.02 10.24
C GLU A 95 10.43 21.37 10.81
N VAL A 96 9.64 22.17 10.06
CA VAL A 96 9.04 23.42 10.55
C VAL A 96 8.16 23.15 11.77
N LEU A 97 7.26 22.17 11.69
CA LEU A 97 6.36 21.82 12.80
C LEU A 97 7.12 21.34 14.03
N PHE A 98 8.15 20.54 13.83
CA PHE A 98 8.98 20.06 14.92
C PHE A 98 9.71 21.21 15.63
N GLN A 99 10.35 22.09 14.87
CA GLN A 99 11.06 23.23 15.44
C GLN A 99 10.11 24.23 16.13
N ASP A 100 8.89 24.42 15.61
CA ASP A 100 7.85 25.18 16.31
C ASP A 100 7.48 24.53 17.66
N ALA A 101 7.23 23.22 17.67
CA ALA A 101 6.92 22.48 18.88
C ALA A 101 8.05 22.60 19.93
N GLN A 102 9.31 22.53 19.49
CA GLN A 102 10.48 22.73 20.34
C GLN A 102 10.57 24.16 20.88
N LYS A 103 10.39 25.18 20.02
CA LYS A 103 10.40 26.59 20.42
C LYS A 103 9.34 26.91 21.48
N ARG A 104 8.21 26.20 21.42
CA ARG A 104 7.10 26.31 22.37
C ARG A 104 7.31 25.52 23.66
N GLY A 105 8.37 24.71 23.76
CA GLY A 105 8.67 23.90 24.95
C GLY A 105 7.64 22.79 25.19
N ILE A 106 7.04 22.24 24.12
CA ILE A 106 6.10 21.13 24.24
C ILE A 106 6.89 19.86 24.55
N GLU A 107 6.65 19.28 25.72
CA GLU A 107 7.24 18.00 26.11
C GLU A 107 6.42 16.83 25.55
N PRO A 108 7.07 15.77 25.04
CA PRO A 108 6.34 14.60 24.54
C PRO A 108 5.65 13.86 25.68
N ASP A 109 4.37 13.50 25.47
CA ASP A 109 3.67 12.59 26.38
C ASP A 109 4.39 11.23 26.40
N LYS A 110 5.01 10.92 27.54
CA LYS A 110 5.79 9.70 27.74
C LYS A 110 4.97 8.44 27.47
N ARG A 111 3.66 8.43 27.78
CA ARG A 111 2.81 7.25 27.58
C ARG A 111 2.65 6.94 26.09
N LEU A 112 2.54 7.98 25.27
CA LEU A 112 2.42 7.85 23.82
C LEU A 112 3.76 7.42 23.21
N VAL A 113 4.88 7.95 23.70
CA VAL A 113 6.23 7.53 23.30
C VAL A 113 6.48 6.06 23.66
N ASP A 114 6.21 5.64 24.89
CA ASP A 114 6.39 4.27 25.34
C ASP A 114 5.51 3.30 24.53
N GLY A 115 4.24 3.66 24.29
CA GLY A 115 3.32 2.88 23.48
C GLY A 115 3.79 2.74 22.03
N PHE A 116 4.37 3.79 21.47
CA PHE A 116 4.99 3.74 20.14
C PHE A 116 6.15 2.75 20.07
N VAL A 117 7.10 2.87 21.00
CA VAL A 117 8.28 1.98 21.08
C VAL A 117 7.83 0.53 21.24
N TRP A 118 6.81 0.30 22.09
CA TRP A 118 6.23 -1.02 22.28
C TRP A 118 5.63 -1.57 20.98
N ASN A 119 4.80 -0.80 20.27
CA ASN A 119 4.17 -1.24 19.02
C ASN A 119 5.21 -1.53 17.94
N TYR A 120 6.22 -0.68 17.82
CA TYR A 120 7.32 -0.89 16.90
C TYR A 120 8.05 -2.20 17.21
N LYS A 121 8.38 -2.45 18.49
CA LYS A 121 9.00 -3.69 18.95
C LYS A 121 8.11 -4.93 18.70
N ALA A 122 6.81 -4.82 18.92
CA ALA A 122 5.83 -5.89 18.71
C ALA A 122 5.56 -6.22 17.24
N SER A 123 5.95 -5.35 16.30
CA SER A 123 5.85 -5.59 14.86
C SER A 123 6.86 -6.62 14.34
N PHE A 124 7.87 -6.96 15.14
CA PHE A 124 8.87 -7.96 14.81
C PHE A 124 8.46 -9.35 15.31
N PRO A 125 8.71 -10.41 14.52
CA PRO A 125 8.44 -11.80 14.92
C PRO A 125 9.11 -12.22 16.24
N SER A 126 10.25 -11.60 16.60
CA SER A 126 10.93 -11.87 17.87
C SER A 126 11.76 -10.68 18.36
N LEU A 127 12.09 -10.70 19.65
CA LEU A 127 13.02 -9.74 20.25
C LEU A 127 14.42 -9.77 19.57
N ALA A 128 14.86 -10.96 19.15
CA ALA A 128 16.15 -11.12 18.48
C ALA A 128 16.15 -10.42 17.11
N GLU A 129 15.05 -10.54 16.35
CA GLU A 129 14.87 -9.84 15.08
C GLU A 129 14.76 -8.34 15.27
N TYR A 130 14.02 -7.88 16.28
CA TYR A 130 13.97 -6.47 16.66
C TYR A 130 15.37 -5.90 16.95
N GLN A 131 16.14 -6.57 17.79
CA GLN A 131 17.51 -6.16 18.12
C GLN A 131 18.44 -6.21 16.89
N SER A 132 18.24 -7.19 16.00
CA SER A 132 19.00 -7.26 14.76
C SER A 132 18.67 -6.12 13.81
N ALA A 133 17.39 -5.73 13.71
CA ALA A 133 16.96 -4.59 12.92
C ALA A 133 17.57 -3.28 13.47
N LEU A 134 17.53 -3.07 14.78
CA LEU A 134 18.19 -1.92 15.42
C LEU A 134 19.69 -1.87 15.11
N ARG A 135 20.41 -3.00 15.24
CA ARG A 135 21.84 -3.07 14.87
C ARG A 135 22.07 -2.77 13.38
N GLY A 136 21.23 -3.31 12.50
CA GLY A 136 21.31 -3.07 11.06
C GLY A 136 21.12 -1.61 10.68
N MET A 137 20.33 -0.87 11.47
CA MET A 137 20.11 0.57 11.31
C MET A 137 21.10 1.42 12.12
N ASN A 138 22.02 0.79 12.88
CA ASN A 138 22.89 1.46 13.84
C ASN A 138 22.11 2.38 14.81
N ALA A 139 20.99 1.86 15.32
CA ALA A 139 20.06 2.57 16.18
C ALA A 139 19.86 1.85 17.52
N THR A 140 19.33 2.58 18.50
CA THR A 140 19.02 2.16 19.86
C THR A 140 17.55 2.40 20.17
N GLU A 141 17.01 1.74 21.21
CA GLU A 141 15.65 2.02 21.70
C GLU A 141 15.48 3.51 22.07
N ARG A 142 16.54 4.17 22.56
CA ARG A 142 16.54 5.60 22.87
C ARG A 142 16.33 6.45 21.62
N GLU A 143 16.94 6.11 20.50
CA GLU A 143 16.75 6.84 19.25
C GLU A 143 15.35 6.62 18.69
N ILE A 144 14.80 5.41 18.78
CA ILE A 144 13.39 5.17 18.43
C ILE A 144 12.45 5.99 19.32
N ALA A 145 12.71 6.06 20.62
CA ALA A 145 11.94 6.88 21.55
C ALA A 145 12.06 8.38 21.24
N ALA A 146 13.25 8.85 20.87
CA ALA A 146 13.46 10.24 20.47
C ALA A 146 12.65 10.58 19.20
N LEU A 147 12.66 9.70 18.21
CA LEU A 147 11.86 9.86 16.99
C LEU A 147 10.35 9.87 17.30
N ALA A 148 9.89 8.95 18.15
CA ALA A 148 8.51 8.93 18.62
C ALA A 148 8.14 10.23 19.36
N GLY A 149 9.06 10.77 20.16
CA GLY A 149 8.89 12.06 20.82
C GLY A 149 8.61 13.20 19.83
N ARG A 150 9.36 13.26 18.72
CA ARG A 150 9.12 14.25 17.64
C ARG A 150 7.70 14.14 17.08
N ILE A 151 7.28 12.91 16.78
CA ILE A 151 5.94 12.61 16.25
C ILE A 151 4.85 13.06 17.24
N VAL A 152 5.04 12.74 18.53
CA VAL A 152 4.07 13.07 19.58
C VAL A 152 3.91 14.57 19.74
N ILE A 153 5.01 15.35 19.78
CA ILE A 153 4.90 16.81 19.96
C ILE A 153 4.32 17.51 18.71
N MET A 154 4.67 17.03 17.51
CA MET A 154 4.06 17.54 16.27
C MET A 154 2.57 17.23 16.22
N GLY A 155 2.19 16.01 16.59
CA GLY A 155 0.79 15.60 16.69
C GLY A 155 0.01 16.46 17.69
N ALA A 156 0.62 16.79 18.84
CA ALA A 156 0.04 17.68 19.83
C ALA A 156 -0.20 19.10 19.27
N CYS A 157 0.74 19.66 18.51
CA CYS A 157 0.56 20.96 17.83
C CYS A 157 -0.63 20.94 16.85
N ILE A 158 -0.76 19.85 16.08
CA ILE A 158 -1.84 19.71 15.11
C ILE A 158 -3.18 19.52 15.83
N GLU A 159 -3.22 18.70 16.88
CA GLU A 159 -4.43 18.45 17.68
C GLU A 159 -4.92 19.72 18.39
N GLU A 160 -4.02 20.52 18.96
CA GLU A 160 -4.37 21.78 19.62
C GLU A 160 -5.10 22.74 18.70
N ARG A 161 -4.68 22.81 17.42
CA ARG A 161 -5.25 23.76 16.45
C ARG A 161 -6.40 23.19 15.63
N TYR A 162 -6.37 21.89 15.32
CA TYR A 162 -7.27 21.24 14.37
C TYR A 162 -8.05 20.06 14.95
N GLY A 163 -7.94 19.75 16.25
CA GLY A 163 -8.49 18.54 16.87
C GLY A 163 -9.95 18.24 16.54
N ALA A 164 -10.82 19.25 16.53
CA ALA A 164 -12.23 19.10 16.16
C ALA A 164 -12.44 18.67 14.70
N LEU A 165 -11.55 19.09 13.79
CA LEU A 165 -11.61 18.72 12.37
C LEU A 165 -11.06 17.31 12.12
N LEU A 166 -10.19 16.79 12.99
CA LEU A 166 -9.53 15.50 12.83
C LEU A 166 -10.41 14.27 13.08
N THR A 167 -11.67 14.47 13.45
CA THR A 167 -12.62 13.37 13.71
C THR A 167 -13.72 13.39 12.67
N PRO A 168 -13.58 12.66 11.55
CA PRO A 168 -14.64 12.58 10.56
C PRO A 168 -15.91 12.00 11.17
N THR A 169 -17.04 12.64 10.88
CA THR A 169 -18.36 12.12 11.27
C THR A 169 -18.85 11.08 10.26
N GLU A 170 -19.80 10.23 10.68
CA GLU A 170 -20.51 9.34 9.76
C GLU A 170 -21.17 10.11 8.61
N ALA A 171 -21.68 11.32 8.89
CA ALA A 171 -22.25 12.20 7.87
C ALA A 171 -21.22 12.64 6.82
N GLU A 172 -19.97 12.93 7.23
CA GLU A 172 -18.89 13.24 6.29
C GLU A 172 -18.45 12.01 5.49
N ALA A 173 -18.44 10.84 6.11
CA ALA A 173 -18.17 9.58 5.40
C ALA A 173 -19.26 9.26 4.38
N GLN A 174 -20.53 9.42 4.75
CA GLN A 174 -21.67 9.25 3.84
C GLN A 174 -21.58 10.24 2.68
N LYS A 175 -21.31 11.52 2.96
CA LYS A 175 -21.14 12.54 1.93
C LYS A 175 -20.02 12.17 0.95
N TYR A 176 -18.86 11.75 1.45
CA TYR A 176 -17.77 11.29 0.58
C TYR A 176 -18.21 10.09 -0.28
N TYR A 177 -18.91 9.13 0.31
CA TYR A 177 -19.43 7.96 -0.39
C TYR A 177 -20.38 8.35 -1.54
N ASP A 178 -21.29 9.28 -1.28
CA ASP A 178 -22.27 9.75 -2.26
C ASP A 178 -21.64 10.59 -3.38
N GLU A 179 -20.61 11.40 -3.05
CA GLU A 179 -19.93 12.27 -4.00
C GLU A 179 -18.87 11.53 -4.85
N ASN A 180 -18.39 10.36 -4.40
CA ASN A 180 -17.32 9.60 -5.06
C ASN A 180 -17.73 8.14 -5.34
N PRO A 181 -18.85 7.88 -6.04
CA PRO A 181 -19.37 6.53 -6.23
C PRO A 181 -18.38 5.60 -6.95
N SER A 182 -17.53 6.14 -7.84
CA SER A 182 -16.50 5.39 -8.55
C SER A 182 -15.49 4.69 -7.64
N ASP A 183 -15.22 5.25 -6.45
CA ASP A 183 -14.27 4.67 -5.48
C ASP A 183 -14.81 3.39 -4.84
N PHE A 184 -16.11 3.14 -4.96
CA PHE A 184 -16.83 2.04 -4.31
C PHE A 184 -17.40 1.03 -5.30
N VAL A 185 -17.16 1.23 -6.60
CA VAL A 185 -17.54 0.27 -7.65
C VAL A 185 -16.73 -1.01 -7.50
N LEU A 186 -17.44 -2.12 -7.34
CA LEU A 186 -16.91 -3.46 -7.54
C LEU A 186 -17.09 -3.79 -9.02
N PRO A 187 -15.99 -3.87 -9.80
CA PRO A 187 -16.09 -4.14 -11.22
C PRO A 187 -16.72 -5.50 -11.47
N ARG A 188 -17.41 -5.62 -12.61
CA ARG A 188 -17.89 -6.91 -13.12
C ARG A 188 -16.74 -7.92 -13.11
N ALA A 189 -17.02 -9.14 -12.63
CA ALA A 189 -16.03 -10.20 -12.56
C ALA A 189 -16.61 -11.53 -13.03
N LEU A 190 -15.83 -12.31 -13.77
CA LEU A 190 -16.23 -13.63 -14.25
C LEU A 190 -15.42 -14.71 -13.57
N ARG A 191 -16.10 -15.74 -13.04
CA ARG A 191 -15.41 -16.94 -12.58
C ARG A 191 -15.05 -17.77 -13.80
N VAL A 192 -13.77 -18.09 -13.98
CA VAL A 192 -13.31 -18.80 -15.18
C VAL A 192 -12.54 -20.07 -14.87
N ARG A 193 -12.65 -21.03 -15.80
CA ARG A 193 -11.68 -22.11 -15.93
C ARG A 193 -10.74 -21.86 -17.10
N HIS A 194 -9.51 -22.30 -16.96
CA HIS A 194 -8.42 -22.07 -17.90
C HIS A 194 -7.69 -23.36 -18.24
N ILE A 195 -7.25 -23.44 -19.49
CA ILE A 195 -6.34 -24.46 -19.99
C ILE A 195 -5.22 -23.74 -20.73
N LEU A 196 -4.00 -23.86 -20.23
CA LEU A 196 -2.78 -23.54 -20.96
C LEU A 196 -2.22 -24.77 -21.67
N ILE A 197 -1.85 -24.61 -22.94
CA ILE A 197 -0.99 -25.51 -23.71
C ILE A 197 0.30 -24.74 -24.04
N LYS A 198 1.44 -25.15 -23.47
CA LYS A 198 2.70 -24.40 -23.57
C LYS A 198 3.36 -24.55 -24.94
N LYS A 199 4.05 -23.49 -25.35
CA LYS A 199 5.13 -23.57 -26.33
C LYS A 199 6.37 -24.04 -25.57
N ASP A 200 6.98 -25.14 -25.97
CA ASP A 200 8.14 -25.69 -25.26
C ASP A 200 9.20 -26.12 -26.28
N ALA A 201 9.98 -25.14 -26.73
CA ALA A 201 11.06 -25.36 -27.69
C ALA A 201 12.13 -26.31 -27.15
N ALA A 202 12.38 -26.31 -25.83
CA ALA A 202 13.34 -27.21 -25.19
C ALA A 202 12.90 -28.68 -25.24
N LYS A 203 11.59 -28.94 -25.34
CA LYS A 203 11.01 -30.28 -25.55
C LYS A 203 10.60 -30.55 -27.01
N GLY A 204 11.05 -29.70 -27.95
CA GLY A 204 10.72 -29.85 -29.37
C GLY A 204 9.27 -29.54 -29.74
N VAL A 205 8.51 -28.92 -28.84
CA VAL A 205 7.14 -28.46 -29.11
C VAL A 205 7.20 -27.04 -29.68
N ASP A 206 7.25 -26.95 -31.00
CA ASP A 206 7.15 -25.67 -31.70
C ASP A 206 5.73 -25.06 -31.56
N GLY A 207 5.61 -23.77 -31.89
CA GLY A 207 4.32 -23.07 -31.81
C GLY A 207 3.22 -23.70 -32.66
N LYS A 208 3.56 -24.32 -33.79
CA LYS A 208 2.59 -24.97 -34.68
C LYS A 208 2.00 -26.24 -34.04
N THR A 209 2.83 -27.04 -33.40
CA THR A 209 2.45 -28.26 -32.68
C THR A 209 1.60 -27.91 -31.47
N ALA A 210 2.03 -26.92 -30.67
CA ALA A 210 1.25 -26.43 -29.54
C ALA A 210 -0.13 -25.90 -29.97
N LYS A 211 -0.18 -25.14 -31.07
CA LYS A 211 -1.44 -24.62 -31.64
C LYS A 211 -2.38 -25.73 -32.07
N ALA A 212 -1.88 -26.74 -32.78
CA ALA A 212 -2.68 -27.88 -33.22
C ALA A 212 -3.27 -28.65 -32.03
N ARG A 213 -2.46 -28.91 -30.99
CA ARG A 213 -2.93 -29.53 -29.74
C ARG A 213 -3.99 -28.67 -29.06
N ALA A 214 -3.77 -27.36 -28.95
CA ALA A 214 -4.73 -26.48 -28.32
C ALA A 214 -6.04 -26.37 -29.11
N GLN A 215 -6.01 -26.40 -30.44
CA GLN A 215 -7.21 -26.46 -31.28
C GLN A 215 -8.01 -27.76 -31.06
N GLN A 216 -7.33 -28.91 -30.92
CA GLN A 216 -7.99 -30.18 -30.58
C GLN A 216 -8.65 -30.13 -29.21
N VAL A 217 -7.97 -29.57 -28.21
CA VAL A 217 -8.52 -29.40 -26.86
C VAL A 217 -9.71 -28.44 -26.86
N LEU A 218 -9.65 -27.35 -27.62
CA LEU A 218 -10.76 -26.40 -27.77
C LEU A 218 -11.97 -27.07 -28.42
N ALA A 219 -11.76 -27.85 -29.49
CA ALA A 219 -12.83 -28.58 -30.16
C ALA A 219 -13.47 -29.63 -29.24
N ARG A 220 -12.65 -30.38 -28.48
CA ARG A 220 -13.10 -31.32 -27.45
C ARG A 220 -13.97 -30.62 -26.41
N ALA A 221 -13.51 -29.47 -25.90
CA ALA A 221 -14.24 -28.69 -24.91
C ALA A 221 -15.58 -28.14 -25.44
N LYS A 222 -15.60 -27.66 -26.70
CA LYS A 222 -16.82 -27.12 -27.35
C LYS A 222 -17.84 -28.20 -27.73
N LYS A 223 -17.42 -29.46 -27.91
CA LYS A 223 -18.33 -30.58 -28.20
C LYS A 223 -19.32 -30.88 -27.06
N GLY A 224 -18.99 -30.49 -25.81
CA GLY A 224 -19.91 -30.58 -24.67
C GLY A 224 -20.13 -31.98 -24.08
N GLY A 225 -19.34 -32.99 -24.46
CA GLY A 225 -19.46 -34.37 -23.96
C GLY A 225 -18.67 -34.68 -22.68
N GLU A 226 -17.87 -33.74 -22.18
CA GLU A 226 -17.01 -33.91 -21.02
C GLU A 226 -16.95 -32.60 -20.20
N ALA A 227 -16.82 -32.73 -18.89
CA ALA A 227 -16.65 -31.57 -18.03
C ALA A 227 -15.33 -30.84 -18.34
N PHE A 228 -15.38 -29.53 -18.58
CA PHE A 228 -14.20 -28.71 -18.84
C PHE A 228 -13.08 -28.90 -17.79
N ALA A 229 -13.45 -29.11 -16.53
CA ALA A 229 -12.50 -29.38 -15.45
C ALA A 229 -11.71 -30.70 -15.63
N ALA A 230 -12.33 -31.73 -16.22
CA ALA A 230 -11.64 -32.99 -16.51
C ALA A 230 -10.63 -32.78 -17.65
N ILE A 231 -11.06 -32.10 -18.72
CA ILE A 231 -10.18 -31.71 -19.83
C ILE A 231 -9.00 -30.87 -19.32
N ALA A 232 -9.25 -29.93 -18.41
CA ALA A 232 -8.20 -29.10 -17.82
C ALA A 232 -7.19 -29.93 -17.01
N ARG A 233 -7.65 -30.85 -16.15
CA ARG A 233 -6.78 -31.76 -15.39
C ARG A 233 -5.94 -32.68 -16.28
N GLU A 234 -6.47 -33.07 -17.43
CA GLU A 234 -5.74 -33.94 -18.34
C GLU A 234 -4.75 -33.14 -19.19
N ALA A 235 -5.25 -32.12 -19.89
CA ALA A 235 -4.55 -31.48 -20.99
C ALA A 235 -3.76 -30.23 -20.59
N SER A 236 -4.11 -29.56 -19.48
CA SER A 236 -3.47 -28.29 -19.14
C SER A 236 -2.04 -28.47 -18.63
N GLU A 237 -1.23 -27.46 -18.88
CA GLU A 237 0.16 -27.28 -18.43
C GLU A 237 0.31 -26.01 -17.57
N GLY A 238 -0.81 -25.42 -17.13
CA GLY A 238 -0.89 -24.26 -16.25
C GLY A 238 -0.96 -24.64 -14.75
N PRO A 239 -0.77 -23.65 -13.86
CA PRO A 239 -0.74 -23.89 -12.41
C PRO A 239 -2.08 -24.36 -11.84
N GLU A 240 -3.21 -23.95 -12.43
CA GLU A 240 -4.55 -24.31 -11.95
C GLU A 240 -5.02 -25.70 -12.41
N LYS A 241 -4.15 -26.46 -13.11
CA LYS A 241 -4.46 -27.77 -13.69
C LYS A 241 -5.17 -28.70 -12.70
N ASP A 242 -4.60 -28.86 -11.51
CA ASP A 242 -5.09 -29.82 -10.51
C ASP A 242 -6.44 -29.39 -9.91
N GLN A 243 -6.71 -28.08 -9.85
CA GLN A 243 -8.03 -27.54 -9.50
C GLN A 243 -9.03 -27.56 -10.68
N GLY A 244 -8.70 -28.23 -11.79
CA GLY A 244 -9.56 -28.28 -12.98
C GLY A 244 -9.59 -26.96 -13.74
N GLY A 245 -8.49 -26.20 -13.66
CA GLY A 245 -8.30 -24.93 -14.34
C GLY A 245 -8.97 -23.74 -13.65
N ASP A 246 -9.52 -23.88 -12.44
CA ASP A 246 -10.28 -22.80 -11.79
C ASP A 246 -9.37 -21.65 -11.36
N MET A 247 -9.49 -20.50 -12.02
CA MET A 247 -8.72 -19.28 -11.70
C MET A 247 -9.47 -18.36 -10.72
N GLY A 248 -10.66 -18.75 -10.26
CA GLY A 248 -11.52 -17.85 -9.48
C GLY A 248 -12.10 -16.73 -10.35
N TYR A 249 -12.44 -15.60 -9.72
CA TYR A 249 -13.04 -14.44 -10.39
C TYR A 249 -11.98 -13.52 -10.96
N VAL A 250 -12.10 -13.22 -12.25
CA VAL A 250 -11.27 -12.27 -12.98
C VAL A 250 -12.12 -11.04 -13.30
N SER A 251 -11.71 -9.88 -12.78
CA SER A 251 -12.28 -8.56 -13.08
C SER A 251 -11.35 -7.76 -13.98
N GLU A 252 -11.79 -6.60 -14.43
CA GLU A 252 -10.92 -5.65 -15.12
C GLU A 252 -9.68 -5.30 -14.28
N GLY A 253 -8.50 -5.33 -14.92
CA GLY A 253 -7.21 -5.09 -14.30
C GLY A 253 -6.64 -6.24 -13.47
N ALA A 254 -7.37 -7.34 -13.26
CA ALA A 254 -6.91 -8.46 -12.43
C ALA A 254 -5.70 -9.20 -13.03
N LEU A 255 -5.53 -9.16 -14.35
CA LEU A 255 -4.40 -9.77 -15.08
C LEU A 255 -3.39 -8.73 -15.59
N LYS A 256 -3.54 -7.46 -15.23
CA LYS A 256 -2.64 -6.38 -15.66
C LYS A 256 -1.20 -6.64 -15.22
N ASN A 257 -0.24 -6.40 -16.12
CA ASN A 257 1.18 -6.66 -15.90
C ASN A 257 1.51 -8.16 -15.65
N THR A 258 0.66 -9.07 -16.14
CA THR A 258 0.93 -10.51 -16.14
C THR A 258 1.05 -11.04 -17.57
N GLU A 259 1.68 -12.20 -17.75
CA GLU A 259 1.75 -12.89 -19.05
C GLU A 259 0.37 -13.27 -19.61
N LEU A 260 -0.68 -13.20 -18.78
CA LEU A 260 -2.07 -13.49 -19.14
C LEU A 260 -2.89 -12.23 -19.46
N GLU A 261 -2.31 -11.03 -19.42
CA GLU A 261 -3.00 -9.76 -19.74
C GLU A 261 -3.81 -9.83 -21.06
N PRO A 262 -3.32 -10.45 -22.16
CA PRO A 262 -4.10 -10.59 -23.40
C PRO A 262 -5.42 -11.38 -23.26
N LEU A 263 -5.55 -12.23 -22.23
CA LEU A 263 -6.76 -13.02 -21.99
C LEU A 263 -7.87 -12.19 -21.36
N GLU A 264 -7.54 -11.13 -20.60
CA GLU A 264 -8.51 -10.41 -19.79
C GLU A 264 -9.67 -9.87 -20.63
N LYS A 265 -9.37 -9.17 -21.73
CA LYS A 265 -10.37 -8.62 -22.65
C LYS A 265 -11.25 -9.70 -23.30
N ILE A 266 -10.75 -10.92 -23.43
CA ILE A 266 -11.51 -12.04 -24.00
C ILE A 266 -12.41 -12.65 -22.93
N ILE A 267 -11.86 -12.88 -21.72
CA ILE A 267 -12.62 -13.33 -20.56
C ILE A 267 -13.80 -12.41 -20.31
N LEU A 268 -13.57 -11.11 -20.19
CA LEU A 268 -14.61 -10.11 -19.88
C LEU A 268 -15.69 -9.96 -20.96
N LYS A 269 -15.51 -10.54 -22.16
CA LYS A 269 -16.54 -10.57 -23.21
C LYS A 269 -17.42 -11.83 -23.16
N LEU A 270 -17.06 -12.83 -22.36
CA LEU A 270 -17.82 -14.07 -22.25
C LEU A 270 -19.09 -13.89 -21.40
N GLN A 271 -20.07 -14.73 -21.68
CA GLN A 271 -21.22 -14.98 -20.82
C GLN A 271 -21.02 -16.30 -20.04
N PRO A 272 -21.61 -16.46 -18.84
CA PRO A 272 -21.57 -17.72 -18.10
C PRO A 272 -21.96 -18.93 -18.97
N GLY A 273 -21.12 -19.97 -18.94
CA GLY A 273 -21.27 -21.17 -19.76
C GLY A 273 -20.49 -21.14 -21.08
N GLU A 274 -20.12 -19.96 -21.59
CA GLU A 274 -19.39 -19.82 -22.85
C GLU A 274 -17.92 -20.24 -22.76
N ILE A 275 -17.42 -20.79 -23.87
CA ILE A 275 -16.01 -21.12 -24.05
C ILE A 275 -15.42 -20.14 -25.07
N GLY A 276 -14.40 -19.40 -24.64
CA GLY A 276 -13.72 -18.42 -25.46
C GLY A 276 -12.98 -19.02 -26.64
N ASN A 277 -12.54 -18.14 -27.54
CA ASN A 277 -11.65 -18.53 -28.63
C ASN A 277 -10.23 -18.78 -28.12
N LEU A 278 -9.43 -19.46 -28.94
CA LEU A 278 -8.04 -19.72 -28.62
C LEU A 278 -7.26 -18.41 -28.57
N VAL A 279 -6.54 -18.17 -27.47
CA VAL A 279 -5.71 -16.97 -27.28
C VAL A 279 -4.25 -17.38 -27.31
N GLU A 280 -3.44 -16.65 -28.07
CA GLU A 280 -2.00 -16.88 -28.14
C GLU A 280 -1.27 -15.85 -27.29
N THR A 281 -0.30 -16.30 -26.50
CA THR A 281 0.66 -15.49 -25.75
C THR A 281 2.08 -16.03 -26.00
N ASP A 282 3.06 -15.43 -25.33
CA ASP A 282 4.46 -15.89 -25.40
C ASP A 282 4.63 -17.28 -24.76
N ILE A 283 3.91 -17.57 -23.67
CA ILE A 283 3.99 -18.85 -22.97
C ILE A 283 3.25 -20.00 -23.69
N GLY A 284 2.25 -19.69 -24.50
CA GLY A 284 1.51 -20.72 -25.21
C GLY A 284 0.13 -20.31 -25.70
N TYR A 285 -0.76 -21.29 -25.73
CA TYR A 285 -2.13 -21.14 -26.17
C TYR A 285 -3.10 -21.39 -25.02
N HIS A 286 -4.10 -20.53 -24.92
CA HIS A 286 -5.02 -20.50 -23.80
C HIS A 286 -6.46 -20.69 -24.24
N ILE A 287 -7.19 -21.47 -23.45
CA ILE A 287 -8.62 -21.71 -23.61
C ILE A 287 -9.28 -21.38 -22.28
N VAL A 288 -10.33 -20.58 -22.32
CA VAL A 288 -11.06 -20.17 -21.12
C VAL A 288 -12.54 -20.53 -21.25
N LYS A 289 -13.16 -20.88 -20.12
CA LYS A 289 -14.60 -21.06 -20.00
C LYS A 289 -15.12 -20.21 -18.85
N ALA A 290 -16.12 -19.37 -19.13
CA ALA A 290 -16.84 -18.66 -18.09
C ALA A 290 -17.80 -19.62 -17.37
N LEU A 291 -17.81 -19.58 -16.05
CA LEU A 291 -18.66 -20.41 -15.20
C LEU A 291 -19.81 -19.62 -14.60
N ASP A 292 -19.49 -18.43 -14.10
CA ASP A 292 -20.38 -17.60 -13.31
C ASP A 292 -20.00 -16.12 -13.47
N GLU A 293 -20.95 -15.23 -13.21
CA GLU A 293 -20.79 -13.80 -13.30
C GLU A 293 -21.17 -13.11 -12.00
N ARG A 294 -20.26 -12.26 -11.51
CA ARG A 294 -20.60 -11.22 -10.54
C ARG A 294 -20.81 -9.92 -11.31
N PRO A 295 -22.04 -9.38 -11.32
CA PRO A 295 -22.30 -8.12 -11.98
C PRO A 295 -21.52 -7.00 -11.29
N GLU A 296 -21.32 -5.91 -12.02
CA GLU A 296 -20.88 -4.68 -11.41
C GLU A 296 -21.87 -4.27 -10.30
N SER A 297 -21.34 -3.85 -9.16
CA SER A 297 -22.15 -3.40 -8.04
C SER A 297 -21.41 -2.33 -7.26
N ILE A 298 -22.13 -1.57 -6.45
CA ILE A 298 -21.51 -0.61 -5.54
C ILE A 298 -21.41 -1.28 -4.17
N THR A 299 -20.22 -1.23 -3.57
CA THR A 299 -20.00 -1.73 -2.21
C THR A 299 -20.89 -0.93 -1.25
N PRO A 300 -21.78 -1.55 -0.47
CA PRO A 300 -22.67 -0.82 0.44
C PRO A 300 -21.90 0.04 1.45
N PHE A 301 -22.44 1.21 1.79
CA PHE A 301 -21.82 2.14 2.75
C PHE A 301 -21.47 1.44 4.07
N GLU A 302 -22.38 0.66 4.65
CA GLU A 302 -22.14 -0.07 5.92
C GLU A 302 -20.91 -0.97 5.88
N THR A 303 -20.58 -1.55 4.71
CA THR A 303 -19.41 -2.42 4.54
C THR A 303 -18.10 -1.63 4.52
N VAL A 304 -18.14 -0.36 4.12
CA VAL A 304 -16.94 0.50 3.97
C VAL A 304 -16.85 1.60 5.02
N LYS A 305 -17.89 1.85 5.80
CA LYS A 305 -18.03 2.97 6.74
C LYS A 305 -16.80 3.16 7.63
N GLU A 306 -16.43 2.15 8.41
CA GLU A 306 -15.30 2.24 9.35
C GLU A 306 -13.96 2.48 8.64
N ARG A 307 -13.76 1.81 7.50
CA ARG A 307 -12.57 2.00 6.66
C ARG A 307 -12.53 3.41 6.07
N LEU A 308 -13.67 3.94 5.65
CA LEU A 308 -13.80 5.26 5.05
C LEU A 308 -13.59 6.35 6.10
N ILE A 309 -14.18 6.24 7.29
CA ILE A 309 -13.92 7.14 8.42
C ILE A 309 -12.43 7.16 8.74
N SER A 310 -11.79 6.00 8.84
CA SER A 310 -10.35 5.89 9.07
C SER A 310 -9.52 6.53 7.95
N ALA A 311 -9.92 6.37 6.69
CA ALA A 311 -9.24 6.97 5.54
C ALA A 311 -9.40 8.50 5.51
N LEU A 312 -10.60 9.01 5.78
CA LEU A 312 -10.88 10.43 5.91
C LEU A 312 -10.11 11.06 7.06
N GLN A 313 -9.97 10.35 8.18
CA GLN A 313 -9.19 10.84 9.32
C GLN A 313 -7.72 11.03 8.95
N LYS A 314 -7.13 10.07 8.24
CA LYS A 314 -5.76 10.19 7.71
C LYS A 314 -5.63 11.35 6.73
N LYS A 315 -6.59 11.50 5.81
CA LYS A 315 -6.61 12.62 4.86
C LYS A 315 -6.64 13.97 5.59
N LYS A 316 -7.56 14.14 6.54
CA LYS A 316 -7.68 15.37 7.33
C LYS A 316 -6.43 15.66 8.17
N MET A 317 -5.75 14.62 8.67
CA MET A 317 -4.46 14.78 9.36
C MET A 317 -3.39 15.38 8.43
N VAL A 318 -3.26 14.86 7.20
CA VAL A 318 -2.32 15.41 6.20
C VAL A 318 -2.66 16.86 5.88
N GLU A 319 -3.94 17.16 5.67
CA GLU A 319 -4.42 18.51 5.38
C GLU A 319 -4.11 19.47 6.54
N ALA A 320 -4.38 19.06 7.79
CA ALA A 320 -4.08 19.85 8.98
C ALA A 320 -2.58 20.07 9.17
N LEU A 321 -1.75 19.05 8.92
CA LEU A 321 -0.29 19.16 8.96
C LEU A 321 0.20 20.19 7.94
N ASN A 322 -0.20 20.04 6.68
CA ASN A 322 0.19 20.93 5.60
C ASN A 322 -0.27 22.37 5.84
N GLN A 323 -1.50 22.54 6.33
CA GLN A 323 -2.05 23.84 6.68
C GLN A 323 -1.24 24.49 7.80
N LEU A 324 -0.99 23.77 8.90
CA LEU A 324 -0.22 24.29 10.03
C LEU A 324 1.21 24.66 9.63
N ALA A 325 1.89 23.79 8.87
CA ALA A 325 3.21 24.08 8.37
C ALA A 325 3.20 25.34 7.49
N SER A 326 2.23 25.48 6.58
CA SER A 326 2.10 26.67 5.73
C SER A 326 1.91 27.96 6.52
N GLU A 327 1.16 27.92 7.63
CA GLU A 327 0.96 29.06 8.52
C GLU A 327 2.21 29.43 9.31
N LEU A 328 3.03 28.44 9.66
CA LEU A 328 4.26 28.63 10.45
C LEU A 328 5.45 29.06 9.60
N LYS A 329 5.55 28.58 8.35
CA LYS A 329 6.67 28.83 7.42
C LYS A 329 7.20 30.27 7.38
N PRO A 330 6.38 31.34 7.37
CA PRO A 330 6.88 32.71 7.36
C PRO A 330 7.78 33.08 8.55
N GLY A 331 7.73 32.32 9.65
CA GLY A 331 8.57 32.49 10.83
C GLY A 331 9.87 31.68 10.83
N PHE A 332 10.19 30.98 9.72
CA PHE A 332 11.34 30.08 9.62
C PHE A 332 12.22 30.48 8.44
N ASP A 333 13.54 30.34 8.61
CA ASP A 333 14.50 30.46 7.52
C ASP A 333 14.55 29.15 6.73
N ILE A 334 14.01 29.15 5.51
CA ILE A 334 13.86 27.95 4.68
C ILE A 334 14.60 28.14 3.35
N GLU A 335 15.65 27.35 3.15
CA GLU A 335 16.44 27.34 1.92
C GLU A 335 16.19 26.03 1.16
N VAL A 336 15.66 26.08 -0.07
CA VAL A 336 15.64 24.90 -0.95
C VAL A 336 16.87 24.99 -1.87
N LEU A 337 17.83 24.10 -1.65
CA LEU A 337 19.16 24.14 -2.28
C LEU A 337 19.21 23.32 -3.57
N ALA A 338 18.42 22.25 -3.67
CA ALA A 338 18.39 21.41 -4.85
C ALA A 338 17.13 20.56 -4.95
N ASN A 339 16.77 20.20 -6.19
CA ASN A 339 15.72 19.21 -6.45
C ASN A 339 16.22 17.78 -6.16
N PRO A 340 15.32 16.91 -5.65
CA PRO A 340 15.60 15.51 -5.29
C PRO A 340 15.73 14.53 -6.45
#